data_AF-K4HXM2-F1
#
_entry.id   AF-K4HXM2-F1
#
_cell.length_a   1.000
_cell.length_b   1.000
_cell.length_c   1.000
_cell.angle_alpha   90.00
_cell.angle_beta   90.00
_cell.angle_gamma   90.00
#
_symmetry.space_group_name_H-M   'P 1'
#
loop_
_entity.id
_entity.type
_entity.pdbx_description
1 polymer ?
#
loop_
_entity_poly.entity_id
_entity_poly.type
_entity_poly.pdbx_seq_one_letter_code
_entity_poly.pdbx_strand_id
1 'polypeptide(L)' 'RRSGLIEKARQLSVLCDASIALLVVSSSGKLYSFSAGD' A
#
# COMPACT_ATOMS: atom_id res chain seq x y z
N ARG A 1 -7.30 9.78 -2.48
CA ARG A 1 -5.86 9.75 -2.12
C ARG A 1 -5.41 8.36 -1.65
N ARG A 2 -6.03 7.76 -0.62
CA ARG A 2 -5.67 6.40 -0.14
C ARG A 2 -5.67 5.33 -1.23
N SER A 3 -6.75 5.24 -2.02
CA SER A 3 -6.82 4.26 -3.12
C SER A 3 -5.73 4.48 -4.17
N GLY A 4 -5.39 5.73 -4.48
CA GLY A 4 -4.28 6.05 -5.38
C GLY A 4 -2.90 5.68 -4.80
N LEU A 5 -2.73 5.77 -3.48
CA LEU A 5 -1.50 5.34 -2.80
C LEU A 5 -1.35 3.81 -2.86
N ILE A 6 -2.45 3.07 -2.60
CA ILE A 6 -2.48 1.60 -2.73
C ILE A 6 -2.20 1.18 -4.17
N GLU A 7 -2.81 1.84 -5.15
CA GLU A 7 -2.59 1.52 -6.57
C GLU A 7 -1.15 1.77 -7.00
N LYS A 8 -0.52 2.85 -6.52
CA LYS A 8 0.92 3.09 -6.77
C LYS A 8 1.81 2.05 -6.10
N ALA A 9 1.52 1.67 -4.86
CA ALA A 9 2.25 0.61 -4.16
C ALA A 9 2.16 -0.73 -4.92
N ARG A 10 0.97 -1.07 -5.43
CA ARG A 10 0.74 -2.24 -6.29
C ARG A 10 1.57 -2.16 -7.59
N GLN A 11 1.52 -1.03 -8.29
CA GLN A 11 2.28 -0.82 -9.53
C GLN A 11 3.79 -0.93 -9.29
N LEU A 12 4.29 -0.34 -8.21
CA LEU A 12 5.71 -0.42 -7.81
C LEU A 12 6.15 -1.86 -7.51
N SER A 13 5.35 -2.61 -6.76
CA SER A 13 5.65 -4.00 -6.43
C SER A 13 5.82 -4.85 -7.70
N VAL A 14 4.94 -4.67 -8.68
CA VAL A 14 5.02 -5.39 -9.97
C VAL A 14 6.19 -4.91 -10.84
N LEU A 15 6.41 -3.60 -10.98
CA LEU A 15 7.44 -3.05 -11.87
C LEU A 15 8.86 -3.33 -11.38
N CYS A 16 9.04 -3.41 -10.06
CA CYS A 16 10.35 -3.58 -9.45
C CYS A 16 10.59 -4.98 -8.88
N ASP A 17 9.61 -5.88 -9.00
CA ASP A 17 9.62 -7.21 -8.37
C ASP A 17 10.03 -7.15 -6.88
N ALA A 18 9.37 -6.24 -6.16
CA ALA A 18 9.73 -5.90 -4.79
C ALA A 18 8.57 -6.16 -3.81
N SER A 19 8.90 -6.69 -2.64
CA SER A 19 7.97 -6.82 -1.52
C SER A 19 7.71 -5.46 -0.89
N ILE A 20 6.43 -5.07 -0.81
CA ILE A 20 5.99 -3.76 -0.33
C ILE A 20 4.85 -3.94 0.68
N ALA A 21 4.96 -3.26 1.81
CA ALA A 21 3.90 -3.13 2.80
C ALA A 21 3.52 -1.66 3.00
N LEU A 22 2.21 -1.39 3.12
CA LEU A 22 1.65 -0.07 3.37
C LEU A 22 0.71 -0.13 4.57
N LEU A 23 0.91 0.77 5.53
CA LEU A 23 0.03 0.97 6.68
C LEU A 23 -0.47 2.43 6.70
N VAL A 24 -1.78 2.63 6.79
CA VAL A 24 -2.40 3.96 6.87
C VAL A 24 -3.30 4.05 8.09
N VAL A 25 -3.02 5.03 8.94
CA VAL A 25 -3.86 5.39 10.08
C VAL A 25 -4.60 6.69 9.73
N SER A 26 -5.94 6.69 9.81
CA SER A 26 -6.71 7.93 9.66
C SER A 26 -6.70 8.77 10.93
N SER A 27 -7.08 10.04 10.82
CA SER A 27 -7.33 10.90 11.99
C SER A 27 -8.42 10.37 12.93
N SER A 28 -9.32 9.51 12.41
CA SER A 28 -10.32 8.80 13.21
C SER A 28 -9.83 7.48 13.81
N GLY A 29 -8.53 7.17 13.70
CA GLY A 29 -7.92 5.94 14.23
C GLY A 29 -8.21 4.68 13.42
N LYS A 30 -8.85 4.77 12.24
CA LYS A 30 -9.07 3.60 11.38
C LYS A 30 -7.76 3.18 10.71
N LEU A 31 -7.48 1.89 10.78
CA LEU A 31 -6.35 1.26 10.13
C LEU A 31 -6.74 0.74 8.74
N TYR A 32 -5.84 0.94 7.78
CA TYR A 32 -5.90 0.35 6.45
C TYR A 32 -4.52 -0.21 6.12
N SER A 33 -4.47 -1.43 5.59
CA SER A 33 -3.23 -2.10 5.22
C SER A 33 -3.27 -2.62 3.78
N PHE A 34 -2.10 -2.71 3.18
CA PHE A 34 -1.85 -3.40 1.92
C PHE A 34 -0.48 -4.08 1.99
N SER A 35 -0.37 -5.27 1.41
CA SER A 35 0.88 -6.01 1.26
C SER A 35 0.90 -6.67 -0.12
N ALA A 36 2.05 -6.64 -0.78
CA ALA A 36 2.32 -7.36 -2.01
C ALA A 36 3.77 -7.85 -2.04
N GLY A 37 4.00 -8.98 -2.71
CA GLY A 37 5.25 -9.76 -2.63
C GLY A 37 5.21 -10.79 -1.50
N ASP A 38 6.16 -11.72 -1.53
CA ASP A 38 6.43 -12.70 -0.46
C ASP A 38 7.34 -12.10 0.63
#